data_AF-A0A6V7W8Y1-F1
#
_entry.id   AF-A0A6V7W8Y1-F1
#
_cell.length_a   1.000
_cell.length_b   1.000
_cell.length_c   1.000
_cell.angle_alpha   90.00
_cell.angle_beta   90.00
_cell.angle_gamma   90.00
#
_symmetry.space_group_name_H-M   'P 1'
#
loop_
_entity.id
_entity.type
_entity.pdbx_description
1 polymer ?
#
loop_
_entity_poly.entity_id
_entity_poly.type
_entity_poly.pdbx_seq_one_letter_code
_entity_poly.pdbx_strand_id
1 'polypeptide(L)' 'MTNEFPYVFFTKNGKQIGKGILLMENTGSYKPHVWLKSCSVEANFGDDLETKPFTYDISKHTILKEFY' A
#
# COMPACT_ATOMS: atom_id res chain seq x y z
N MET A 1 -14.61 -7.86 20.20
CA MET A 1 -13.56 -7.90 19.17
C MET A 1 -13.99 -6.93 18.09
N THR A 2 -13.24 -5.85 17.88
CA THR A 2 -13.45 -5.00 16.70
C THR A 2 -13.09 -5.84 15.49
N ASN A 3 -14.04 -6.04 14.58
CA ASN A 3 -13.77 -6.68 13.29
C ASN A 3 -12.96 -5.67 12.45
N GLU A 4 -11.66 -5.61 12.68
CA GLU A 4 -10.74 -4.81 11.88
C GLU A 4 -10.53 -5.54 10.56
N PHE A 5 -11.25 -5.11 9.53
CA PHE A 5 -11.02 -5.57 8.17
C PHE A 5 -9.71 -4.97 7.66
N PRO A 6 -8.90 -5.74 6.92
CA PRO A 6 -7.72 -5.18 6.28
C PRO A 6 -8.14 -4.10 5.28
N TYR A 7 -7.26 -3.13 5.03
CA TYR A 7 -7.48 -2.09 4.04
C TYR A 7 -6.27 -1.90 3.14
N VAL A 8 -6.51 -1.39 1.94
CA VAL A 8 -5.46 -0.97 1.00
C VAL A 8 -5.58 0.54 0.79
N PHE A 9 -4.44 1.22 0.71
CA PHE A 9 -4.36 2.62 0.32
C PHE A 9 -3.20 2.81 -0.65
N PHE A 10 -3.21 3.92 -1.38
CA PHE A 10 -2.20 4.21 -2.40
C PHE A 10 -1.44 5.48 -2.04
N THR A 11 -0.18 5.54 -2.46
CA THR A 11 0.64 6.74 -2.31
C THR A 11 1.25 7.12 -3.65
N LYS A 12 1.51 8.42 -3.83
CA LYS A 12 2.23 8.97 -4.96
C LYS A 12 3.24 9.97 -4.43
N ASN A 13 4.53 9.77 -4.75
CA ASN A 13 5.64 10.62 -4.33
C ASN A 13 5.63 10.91 -2.81
N GLY A 14 5.43 9.86 -2.00
CA GLY A 14 5.48 9.95 -0.53
C GLY A 14 4.23 10.53 0.14
N LYS A 15 3.16 10.79 -0.62
CA LYS A 15 1.87 11.27 -0.07
C LYS A 15 0.75 10.29 -0.40
N GLN A 16 -0.14 10.04 0.56
CA GLN A 16 -1.34 9.25 0.31
C GLN A 16 -2.24 9.93 -0.72
N ILE A 17 -2.85 9.14 -1.59
CA ILE A 17 -3.87 9.57 -2.56
C ILE A 17 -5.17 8.80 -2.33
N GLY A 18 -6.30 9.51 -2.34
CA GLY A 18 -7.62 8.92 -2.09
C GLY A 18 -7.82 8.41 -0.64
N LYS A 19 -9.00 7.82 -0.39
CA LYS A 19 -9.31 7.11 0.85
C LYS A 19 -8.86 5.64 0.77
N GLY A 20 -8.74 5.01 1.94
CA GLY A 20 -8.49 3.58 2.03
C GLY A 20 -9.68 2.78 1.51
N ILE A 21 -9.41 1.59 0.99
CA ILE A 21 -10.41 0.63 0.53
C ILE A 21 -10.47 -0.48 1.56
N LEU A 22 -11.63 -0.64 2.20
CA LEU A 22 -11.86 -1.74 3.14
C LEU A 22 -12.00 -3.05 2.36
N LEU A 23 -11.27 -4.08 2.78
CA LEU A 23 -11.34 -5.39 2.14
C LEU A 23 -12.44 -6.20 2.82
N MET A 24 -13.46 -6.57 2.05
CA MET A 24 -14.69 -7.21 2.56
C MET A 24 -14.47 -8.66 3.04
N GLU A 25 -13.36 -9.27 2.66
CA GLU A 25 -13.06 -10.67 2.97
C GLU A 25 -11.69 -10.79 3.63
N ASN A 26 -11.61 -11.54 4.73
CA ASN A 26 -10.34 -11.93 5.34
C ASN A 26 -9.82 -13.22 4.68
N THR A 27 -9.76 -13.26 3.34
CA THR A 27 -9.38 -14.45 2.56
C THR A 27 -7.87 -14.76 2.60
N GLY A 28 -7.12 -14.07 3.46
CA GLY A 28 -5.81 -14.50 3.98
C GLY A 28 -4.63 -14.39 3.02
N SER A 29 -4.81 -14.15 1.72
CA SER A 29 -3.70 -14.14 0.76
C SER A 29 -3.87 -13.13 -0.38
N TYR A 30 -3.46 -11.89 -0.13
CA TYR A 30 -3.23 -10.90 -1.19
C TYR A 30 -1.80 -11.03 -1.72
N LYS A 31 -1.62 -10.87 -3.04
CA LYS A 31 -0.31 -10.85 -3.69
C LYS A 31 -0.15 -9.58 -4.53
N PRO A 32 1.05 -8.97 -4.58
CA PRO A 32 1.34 -7.88 -5.51
C PRO A 32 1.06 -8.30 -6.95
N HIS A 33 0.49 -7.40 -7.75
CA HIS A 33 0.20 -7.62 -9.16
C HIS A 33 0.47 -6.34 -9.96
N VAL A 34 1.12 -6.47 -11.12
CA VAL A 34 1.42 -5.35 -12.03
C VAL A 34 1.16 -5.78 -13.47
N TRP A 35 0.59 -4.88 -14.26
CA TRP A 35 0.41 -5.03 -15.70
C TRP A 35 1.05 -3.83 -16.42
N LEU A 36 1.86 -4.10 -17.44
CA LEU A 36 2.65 -3.08 -18.15
C LEU A 36 2.22 -3.01 -19.62
N LYS A 37 2.19 -1.80 -20.17
CA LYS A 37 1.89 -1.56 -21.59
C LYS A 37 2.90 -0.59 -22.18
N SER A 38 3.85 -1.13 -22.93
CA SER A 38 4.93 -0.38 -23.61
C SER A 38 5.76 0.52 -22.67
N CYS A 39 6.02 0.04 -21.45
CA CYS A 39 6.81 0.75 -20.45
C CYS A 39 7.66 -0.22 -19.62
N SER A 40 8.55 0.34 -18.80
CA SER A 40 9.38 -0.41 -17.86
C SER A 40 9.24 0.20 -16.47
N VAL A 41 9.24 -0.64 -15.44
CA VAL A 41 9.16 -0.22 -14.04
C VAL A 41 10.14 -1.04 -13.23
N GLU A 42 10.55 -0.47 -12.09
CA GLU A 42 11.35 -1.15 -11.08
C GLU A 42 10.51 -1.31 -9.82
N ALA A 43 10.46 -2.52 -9.28
CA ALA A 43 9.79 -2.78 -8.01
C ALA A 43 10.77 -2.59 -6.84
N ASN A 44 10.22 -2.20 -5.69
CA ASN A 44 10.93 -2.21 -4.42
C ASN A 44 10.05 -2.94 -3.40
N PHE A 45 10.50 -4.13 -2.95
CA PHE A 45 9.82 -4.91 -1.92
C PHE A 45 10.42 -4.73 -0.53
N GLY A 46 11.45 -3.87 -0.39
CA GLY A 46 12.09 -3.56 0.88
C GLY A 46 13.34 -4.38 1.21
N ASP A 47 13.95 -5.04 0.23
CA ASP A 47 15.17 -5.84 0.44
C ASP A 47 16.39 -4.99 0.85
N ASP A 48 16.42 -3.71 0.46
CA ASP A 48 17.45 -2.74 0.84
C ASP A 48 16.81 -1.38 1.13
N LEU A 49 16.64 -1.07 2.41
CA LEU A 49 16.07 0.21 2.85
C LEU A 49 17.13 1.28 3.13
N GLU A 50 18.43 0.93 3.12
CA GLU A 50 19.51 1.89 3.34
C GLU A 50 19.82 2.64 2.04
N THR A 51 20.00 1.91 0.94
CA THR A 51 20.31 2.52 -0.36
C THR A 51 19.05 2.82 -1.19
N LYS A 52 17.98 2.05 -0.98
CA LYS A 52 16.72 2.16 -1.72
C LYS A 52 15.50 2.24 -0.79
N PRO A 53 15.40 3.29 0.06
CA PRO A 53 14.27 3.44 0.97
C PRO A 53 12.94 3.60 0.22
N PHE A 54 11.84 3.24 0.88
CA PHE A 54 10.52 3.60 0.39
C PHE A 54 10.37 5.13 0.37
N THR A 55 9.75 5.67 -0.69
CA THR A 55 9.44 7.10 -0.77
C THR A 55 8.39 7.51 0.27
N TYR A 56 7.50 6.60 0.63
CA TYR A 56 6.53 6.82 1.70
C TYR A 56 7.13 6.40 3.05
N ASP A 57 7.08 7.29 4.02
CA ASP A 57 7.52 7.01 5.38
C ASP A 57 6.42 6.28 6.16
N ILE A 58 6.53 4.95 6.19
CA ILE A 58 5.57 4.05 6.85
C ILE A 58 5.49 4.35 8.36
N SER A 59 6.56 4.85 8.99
CA SER A 59 6.55 5.17 10.43
C SER A 59 5.63 6.33 10.79
N LYS A 60 5.33 7.19 9.81
CA LYS A 60 4.41 8.33 9.93
C LYS A 60 2.97 7.97 9.54
N HIS A 61 2.69 6.71 9.21
CA HIS A 61 1.34 6.31 8.82
C HIS A 61 0.38 6.41 9.99
N THR A 62 -0.70 7.18 9.80
CA THR A 62 -1.83 7.22 10.72
C THR A 62 -3.01 6.51 10.08
N ILE A 63 -3.68 5.67 10.87
CA ILE A 63 -4.84 4.91 10.40
C ILE A 63 -5.92 5.89 9.93
N LEU A 64 -6.39 5.66 8.70
CA LEU A 64 -7.46 6.46 8.11
C LEU A 64 -8.75 6.23 8.88
N LYS A 65 -9.41 7.31 9.28
CA LYS A 65 -10.79 7.25 9.79
C LYS A 65 -11.84 7.18 8.68
N GLU A 66 -11.42 7.31 7.42
CA GLU A 66 -12.31 7.39 6.28
C GLU A 66 -11.94 6.35 5.23
N PHE A 67 -12.91 5.51 4.88
CA PHE A 67 -12.85 4.48 3.83
C PHE A 67 -13.92 4.76 2.77
N TYR A 68 -13.76 4.22 1.55
CA TYR A 68 -14.80 4.20 0.52
C TYR A 68 -15.71 2.98 0.67
#